data_AF-A0A8C9HQN5-F1
#
_entry.id   AF-A0A8C9HQN5-F1
#
_cell.length_a   1.000
_cell.length_b   1.000
_cell.length_c   1.000
_cell.angle_alpha   90.00
_cell.angle_beta   90.00
_cell.angle_gamma   90.00
#
_symmetry.space_group_name_H-M   'P 1'
#
loop_
_entity.id
_entity.type
_entity.pdbx_description
1 polymer ?
#
loop_
_entity_poly.entity_id
_entity_poly.type
_entity_poly.pdbx_seq_one_letter_code
_entity_poly.pdbx_strand_id
1 'polypeptide(L)' 'IASKRVLVILAKGAEEMETVSPGDMRRQAEIQVTIAGLAGKDPVQCSHDVVTCPDLPSVQVLQVCWLMK' A
#
# COMPACT_ATOMS: atom_id res chain seq x y z
N ILE A 1 23.52 -3.74 4.20
CA ILE A 1 22.49 -4.10 3.20
C ILE A 1 21.30 -3.17 3.44
N ALA A 2 20.94 -2.33 2.47
CA ALA A 2 19.81 -1.42 2.62
C ALA A 2 18.49 -2.21 2.57
N SER A 3 17.61 -2.02 3.56
CA SER A 3 16.29 -2.65 3.57
C SER A 3 15.51 -2.21 2.34
N LYS A 4 15.09 -3.18 1.51
CA LYS A 4 14.26 -2.92 0.34
C LYS A 4 12.87 -2.49 0.82
N ARG A 5 12.32 -1.47 0.14
CA ARG A 5 10.99 -0.92 0.43
C ARG A 5 10.12 -1.02 -0.81
N VAL A 6 8.85 -1.38 -0.62
CA VAL A 6 7.83 -1.49 -1.67
C VAL A 6 6.63 -0.64 -1.31
N LEU A 7 6.16 0.14 -2.27
CA LEU A 7 4.96 0.95 -2.16
C LEU A 7 3.86 0.33 -3.01
N VAL A 8 2.70 0.08 -2.39
CA VAL A 8 1.49 -0.37 -3.07
C VAL A 8 0.45 0.74 -2.98
N ILE A 9 -0.11 1.17 -4.10
CA ILE A 9 -1.12 2.24 -4.13
C ILE A 9 -2.50 1.60 -4.21
N LEU A 10 -3.35 1.90 -3.23
CA LEU A 10 -4.71 1.41 -3.13
C LEU A 10 -5.70 2.50 -3.56
N ALA A 11 -6.47 2.23 -4.61
CA ALA A 11 -7.51 3.12 -5.12
C ALA A 11 -8.88 2.45 -5.06
N LYS A 12 -9.95 3.25 -5.11
CA LYS A 12 -11.32 2.71 -5.16
C LYS A 12 -11.50 1.81 -6.39
N GLY A 13 -12.08 0.63 -6.20
CA GLY A 13 -12.26 -0.36 -7.26
C GLY A 13 -10.99 -1.13 -7.64
N ALA A 14 -9.92 -1.02 -6.84
CA ALA A 14 -8.78 -1.93 -6.97
C ALA A 14 -9.23 -3.37 -6.68
N GLU A 15 -8.60 -4.33 -7.35
CA GLU A 15 -8.79 -5.75 -7.07
C GLU A 15 -8.03 -6.10 -5.78
N GLU A 16 -8.76 -6.61 -4.79
CA GLU A 16 -8.21 -6.85 -3.46
C GLU A 16 -7.16 -7.97 -3.45
N MET A 17 -7.31 -9.02 -4.27
CA MET A 17 -6.40 -10.16 -4.29
C MET A 17 -5.03 -9.79 -4.88
N GLU A 18 -4.99 -8.88 -5.86
CA GLU A 18 -3.81 -8.27 -6.47
C GLU A 18 -3.15 -7.25 -5.55
N THR A 19 -3.86 -6.69 -4.58
CA THR A 19 -3.28 -5.77 -3.59
C THR A 19 -2.76 -6.53 -2.37
N VAL A 20 -3.52 -7.52 -1.89
CA VAL A 20 -3.23 -8.28 -0.67
C VAL A 20 -2.17 -9.34 -0.93
N SER A 21 -2.23 -10.12 -2.01
CA SER A 21 -1.26 -11.18 -2.28
C SER A 21 0.19 -10.69 -2.37
N PRO A 22 0.54 -9.70 -3.21
CA PRO A 22 1.91 -9.21 -3.25
C PRO A 22 2.28 -8.45 -1.97
N GLY A 23 1.33 -7.80 -1.31
CA GLY A 23 1.58 -7.17 -0.01
C GLY A 23 2.00 -8.18 1.06
N ASP A 24 1.28 -9.30 1.16
CA ASP A 24 1.56 -10.36 2.12
C ASP A 24 2.85 -11.12 1.79
N MET A 25 3.01 -11.59 0.55
CA MET A 25 4.23 -12.29 0.11
C MET A 25 5.50 -11.47 0.33
N ARG A 26 5.45 -10.15 0.09
CA ARG A 26 6.61 -9.27 0.30
C ARG A 26 6.91 -9.07 1.79
N ARG A 27 5.89 -8.99 2.66
CA ARG A 27 6.08 -8.92 4.11
C ARG A 27 6.70 -10.21 4.65
N GLN A 28 6.27 -11.37 4.16
CA GLN A 28 6.86 -12.67 4.48
C GLN A 28 8.33 -12.77 4.03
N ALA A 29 8.70 -12.08 2.96
CA ALA A 29 10.08 -11.96 2.48
C ALA A 29 10.91 -10.87 3.22
N GLU A 30 10.45 -10.39 4.39
CA GLU A 30 11.10 -9.36 5.21
C GLU A 30 11.32 -8.01 4.48
N ILE A 31 10.52 -7.73 3.45
CA ILE A 31 10.53 -6.45 2.73
C ILE A 31 9.54 -5.50 3.40
N GLN A 32 9.95 -4.24 3.61
CA GLN A 32 9.05 -3.22 4.13
C GLN A 32 8.02 -2.84 3.04
N VAL A 33 6.77 -3.23 3.26
CA VAL A 33 5.64 -2.89 2.38
C VAL A 33 4.82 -1.78 3.03
N THR A 34 4.50 -0.74 2.25
CA THR A 34 3.59 0.33 2.65
C THR A 34 2.41 0.35 1.69
N ILE A 35 1.19 0.15 2.21
CA ILE A 35 -0.05 0.29 1.44
C ILE A 35 -0.55 1.72 1.59
N ALA A 36 -0.55 2.47 0.49
CA ALA A 36 -0.92 3.87 0.46
C ALA A 36 -2.27 4.09 -0.21
N GLY A 37 -3.24 4.64 0.53
CA GLY A 37 -4.54 4.98 -0.04
C GLY A 37 -4.45 6.22 -0.93
N LEU A 38 -4.92 6.12 -2.17
CA LEU A 38 -4.92 7.22 -3.13
C LEU A 38 -5.73 8.41 -2.61
N ALA A 39 -6.93 8.14 -2.08
CA ALA A 39 -7.89 9.14 -1.59
C ALA A 39 -7.63 9.62 -0.15
N GLY A 40 -6.72 8.98 0.58
CA GLY A 40 -6.46 9.29 1.98
C GLY A 40 -6.19 8.05 2.82
N LYS A 41 -6.42 8.19 4.13
CA LYS A 41 -6.31 7.08 5.10
C LYS A 41 -7.65 6.34 5.30
N ASP A 42 -8.71 6.82 4.67
CA ASP A 42 -10.03 6.23 4.82
C ASP A 42 -10.08 4.82 4.22
N PRO A 43 -10.91 3.92 4.78
CA PRO A 43 -11.11 2.59 4.22
C PRO A 43 -11.55 2.67 2.76
N VAL A 44 -10.92 1.88 1.90
CA VAL A 44 -11.19 1.87 0.45
C VAL A 44 -12.01 0.64 0.09
N GLN A 45 -13.11 0.86 -0.64
CA GLN A 45 -13.91 -0.22 -1.21
C GLN A 45 -13.26 -0.73 -2.50
N CYS A 46 -12.91 -2.02 -2.50
CA CYS A 46 -12.36 -2.78 -3.62
C CYS A 46 -13.46 -3.28 -4.56
N SER A 47 -13.10 -4.02 -5.61
CA SER A 47 -14.04 -4.43 -6.67
C SER A 47 -15.12 -5.41 -6.22
N HIS A 48 -14.88 -6.26 -5.23
CA HIS A 48 -15.87 -7.22 -4.71
C HIS A 48 -16.39 -6.86 -3.31
N ASP A 49 -16.64 -5.57 -3.07
CA ASP A 49 -17.18 -5.04 -1.79
C ASP A 49 -16.30 -5.31 -0.56
N VAL A 50 -15.05 -5.72 -0.77
CA VAL A 50 -14.04 -5.84 0.28
C VAL A 50 -13.55 -4.46 0.66
N VAL A 51 -13.55 -4.15 1.96
CA VAL A 51 -13.07 -2.88 2.48
C VAL A 51 -11.66 -3.07 3.04
N THR A 52 -10.67 -2.39 2.45
CA THR A 52 -9.27 -2.46 2.88
C THR A 52 -8.84 -1.14 3.50
N CYS A 53 -8.20 -1.21 4.67
CA CYS A 53 -7.65 -0.04 5.36
C CYS A 53 -6.19 0.20 4.92
N PRO A 54 -5.87 1.36 4.33
CA PRO A 54 -4.49 1.70 3.98
C PRO A 54 -3.66 2.06 5.22
N ASP A 55 -2.35 1.82 5.16
CA ASP A 55 -1.41 2.15 6.23
C ASP A 55 -1.20 3.67 6.34
N LEU A 56 -1.06 4.33 5.17
CA LEU A 56 -0.79 5.76 5.04
C LEU A 56 -1.55 6.38 3.85
N PRO A 57 -1.79 7.70 3.84
CA PRO A 57 -2.27 8.39 2.64
C PRO A 57 -1.15 8.55 1.59
N SER A 58 -1.51 8.50 0.31
CA SER A 58 -0.61 8.62 -0.85
C SER A 58 0.32 9.85 -0.79
N VAL A 59 -0.20 10.99 -0.34
CA VAL A 59 0.55 12.25 -0.19
C VAL A 59 1.68 12.12 0.83
N GLN A 60 1.46 11.42 1.94
CA GLN A 60 2.52 11.20 2.92
C GLN A 60 3.60 10.26 2.38
N VAL A 61 3.22 9.25 1.58
CA VAL A 61 4.22 8.31 1.06
C VAL A 61 5.12 8.95 0.00
N LEU A 62 4.59 9.83 -0.85
CA LEU A 62 5.43 10.59 -1.77
C LEU A 62 6.47 11.44 -1.02
N GLN A 63 6.09 12.02 0.12
CA GLN A 63 7.02 12.77 0.96
C GLN A 63 8.08 11.87 1.60
N VAL A 64 7.71 10.68 2.10
CA VAL A 64 8.68 9.70 2.65
C VAL A 64 9.61 9.17 1.56
N CYS A 65 9.11 8.87 0.35
CA CYS A 65 9.91 8.45 -0.79
C CYS A 65 10.87 9.54 -1.29
N TRP A 66 10.45 10.82 -1.24
CA TRP A 66 11.29 11.96 -1.59
C TRP A 66 12.32 12.31 -0.52
N LEU A 67 11.99 12.21 0.78
CA LEU A 67 12.93 12.48 1.87
C LEU A 67 14.03 11.43 2.04
N MET A 68 13.82 10.24 1.49
CA MET A 68 14.79 9.13 1.54
C MET A 68 15.73 9.08 0.33
N LYS A 69 15.76 10.13 -0.50
CA LYS A 69 16.77 10.35 -1.56
C LYS A 69 17.92 11.20 -1.04
#